data_AF-A0A9P9I5J3-F1
#
_entry.id   AF-A0A9P9I5J3-F1
#
_cell.length_a   1.000
_cell.length_b   1.000
_cell.length_c   1.000
_cell.angle_alpha   90.00
_cell.angle_beta   90.00
_cell.angle_gamma   90.00
#
_symmetry.space_group_name_H-M   'P 1'
#
loop_
_entity.id
_entity.type
_entity.pdbx_description
1 polymer ?
#
loop_
_entity_poly.entity_id
_entity_poly.type
_entity_poly.pdbx_seq_one_letter_code
_entity_poly.pdbx_strand_id
1 'polypeptide(L)'
;MHRVALARIPRLRPQRRTFLSLFRAKIPVPKAVPGSGKLLDVDDVFYPLSESPFVDLQTRANNIRSLAPCPVCLAQDKPVAVKYECPDCGWPTHCSEEHWKHDTDHAKFCTRLRESNEDEHDLRSGRHFHEFDMPGFPDTEQTISLANWDVYWYTRGFPSFDRERSRRVASKVLSYPMSIAGVLHQNSALNLRNQRLTAEGLRSMTALRSNLHVPTGTPEQTGGRSNLEKIRIFILGARAESFLPFGIWQQMAYLFPSANFHIYFIGPQISMPATVPVPEVETEQILEKDGKRLWRPPNPNTLHSYKRTRDVTQHYGFPAYTVPFSQLTSFTGIRAQYQDVHELFQPFDPYTDVFFNFAPGFGMPSPTSPGLAQIAAPDEWGPVVPQVLATKCMMFLTGFSPADVERDVRSLDGVDGVSGEFDFVLSPGENPFGSEKWEVNDFDPRVIIKPNWGIWGIRGKRRDIQEGFVFSL
;
A
#
# COMPACT_ATOMS: atom_id res chain seq x y z
N MET A 1 21.34 7.95 71.57
CA MET A 1 20.75 6.62 71.84
C MET A 1 19.27 6.64 71.45
N HIS A 2 18.94 6.30 70.21
CA HIS A 2 17.55 6.17 69.76
C HIS A 2 17.29 4.71 69.41
N ARG A 3 16.36 4.12 70.17
CA ARG A 3 15.94 2.73 70.09
C ARG A 3 15.20 2.50 68.78
N VAL A 4 15.77 1.65 67.93
CA VAL A 4 15.12 1.06 66.75
C VAL A 4 14.00 0.14 67.25
N ALA A 5 12.75 0.43 66.85
CA ALA A 5 11.62 -0.46 67.07
C ALA A 5 11.64 -1.57 66.01
N LEU A 6 11.88 -2.81 66.45
CA LEU A 6 11.76 -4.01 65.61
C LEU A 6 10.28 -4.28 65.32
N ALA A 7 9.85 -4.06 64.08
CA ALA A 7 8.53 -4.46 63.60
C ALA A 7 8.43 -5.99 63.48
N ARG A 8 7.37 -6.58 64.06
CA ARG A 8 7.10 -8.03 64.03
C ARG A 8 6.74 -8.48 62.62
N ILE A 9 7.43 -9.52 62.14
CA ILE A 9 7.11 -10.23 60.89
C ILE A 9 5.76 -10.96 61.05
N PRO A 10 4.77 -10.78 60.16
CA PRO A 10 3.53 -11.51 60.22
C PRO A 10 3.74 -12.99 59.86
N ARG A 11 3.22 -13.89 60.70
CA ARG A 11 3.26 -15.34 60.47
C ARG A 11 2.43 -15.69 59.22
N LEU A 12 3.08 -16.29 58.23
CA LEU A 12 2.42 -16.90 57.08
C LEU A 12 1.46 -18.00 57.56
N ARG A 13 0.16 -17.85 57.28
CA ARG A 13 -0.84 -18.92 57.47
C ARG A 13 -0.58 -20.01 56.42
N PRO A 14 -0.59 -21.30 56.78
CA PRO A 14 -0.46 -22.36 55.79
C PRO A 14 -1.74 -22.39 54.93
N GLN A 15 -1.60 -22.18 53.62
CA GLN A 15 -2.67 -22.42 52.67
C GLN A 15 -3.04 -23.90 52.71
N ARG A 16 -4.26 -24.21 53.21
CA ARG A 16 -4.88 -25.52 53.04
C ARG A 16 -5.07 -25.78 51.55
N ARG A 17 -4.30 -26.70 50.98
CA ARG A 17 -4.52 -27.22 49.63
C ARG A 17 -5.77 -28.08 49.64
N THR A 18 -6.86 -27.58 49.05
CA THR A 18 -8.06 -28.36 48.78
C THR A 18 -7.82 -29.26 47.57
N PHE A 19 -7.95 -30.58 47.76
CA PHE A 19 -7.69 -31.64 46.78
C PHE A 19 -8.75 -31.78 45.66
N LEU A 20 -9.50 -30.72 45.35
CA LEU A 20 -10.63 -30.75 44.41
C LEU A 20 -10.56 -29.64 43.34
N SER A 21 -9.38 -29.41 42.74
CA SER A 21 -9.23 -28.45 41.62
C SER A 21 -9.29 -29.10 40.23
N LEU A 22 -9.86 -30.31 40.09
CA LEU A 22 -9.87 -31.07 38.84
C LEU A 22 -10.99 -30.72 37.85
N PHE A 23 -11.88 -29.79 38.19
CA PHE A 23 -12.91 -29.28 37.29
C PHE A 23 -13.08 -27.77 37.43
N ARG A 24 -12.04 -27.01 37.07
CA ARG A 24 -12.22 -25.58 36.77
C ARG A 24 -12.59 -25.48 35.29
N ALA A 25 -13.89 -25.55 34.99
CA ALA A 25 -14.39 -25.13 33.70
C ALA A 25 -13.83 -23.73 33.42
N LYS A 26 -13.18 -23.53 32.27
CA LYS A 26 -12.79 -22.19 31.81
C LYS A 26 -14.06 -21.35 31.86
N ILE A 27 -14.10 -20.34 32.73
CA ILE A 27 -15.17 -19.35 32.71
C ILE A 27 -15.10 -18.75 31.30
N PRO A 28 -16.15 -18.91 30.46
CA PRO A 28 -16.11 -18.33 29.14
C PRO A 28 -15.96 -16.82 29.33
N VAL A 29 -14.89 -16.27 28.75
CA VAL A 29 -14.73 -14.82 28.65
C VAL A 29 -16.00 -14.31 27.96
N PRO A 30 -16.70 -13.32 28.52
CA PRO A 30 -17.90 -12.79 27.88
C PRO A 30 -17.50 -12.36 26.46
N LYS A 31 -18.15 -12.93 25.45
CA LYS A 31 -17.99 -12.53 24.05
C LYS A 31 -19.06 -11.49 23.72
N ALA A 32 -18.69 -10.49 22.92
CA ALA A 32 -19.65 -9.52 22.40
C ALA A 32 -20.77 -10.27 21.67
N VAL A 33 -22.00 -9.77 21.77
CA VAL A 33 -23.12 -10.35 21.02
C VAL A 33 -22.82 -10.16 19.53
N PRO A 34 -22.89 -11.21 18.69
CA PRO A 34 -22.68 -11.09 17.25
C PRO A 34 -23.61 -10.03 16.65
N GLY A 35 -23.07 -9.12 15.84
CA GLY A 35 -23.83 -8.01 15.24
C GLY A 35 -24.16 -6.83 16.17
N SER A 36 -23.66 -6.81 17.40
CA SER A 36 -23.89 -5.68 18.34
C SER A 36 -23.17 -4.39 17.96
N GLY A 37 -22.17 -4.45 17.09
CA GLY A 37 -21.37 -3.29 16.65
C GLY A 37 -20.48 -2.69 17.75
N LYS A 38 -20.30 -3.38 18.89
CA LYS A 38 -19.47 -2.91 20.00
C LYS A 38 -18.57 -4.04 20.52
N LEU A 39 -17.31 -3.70 20.78
CA LEU A 39 -16.40 -4.59 21.50
C LEU A 39 -16.66 -4.49 23.00
N LEU A 40 -16.41 -5.59 23.72
CA LEU A 40 -16.51 -5.62 25.18
C LEU A 40 -15.29 -5.02 25.88
N ASP A 41 -14.10 -5.24 25.30
CA ASP A 41 -12.83 -4.68 25.75
C ASP A 41 -12.01 -4.27 24.53
N VAL A 42 -11.22 -3.20 24.67
CA VAL A 42 -10.32 -2.69 23.62
C VAL A 42 -9.07 -3.57 23.48
N ASP A 43 -8.71 -4.29 24.55
CA ASP A 43 -7.54 -5.16 24.54
C ASP A 43 -7.86 -6.60 24.10
N ASP A 44 -9.11 -7.08 24.28
CA ASP A 44 -9.57 -8.39 23.80
C ASP A 44 -10.39 -8.27 22.50
N VAL A 45 -9.64 -8.22 21.39
CA VAL A 45 -10.15 -7.89 20.06
C VAL A 45 -10.36 -9.14 19.19
N PHE A 46 -10.05 -10.33 19.71
CA PHE A 46 -10.09 -11.57 18.94
C PHE A 46 -11.49 -12.22 18.97
N TYR A 47 -12.13 -12.26 17.81
CA TYR A 47 -13.37 -13.01 17.60
C TYR A 47 -13.24 -13.85 16.32
N PRO A 48 -13.77 -15.09 16.30
CA PRO A 48 -13.98 -15.80 15.04
C PRO A 48 -14.81 -14.94 14.08
N LEU A 49 -14.47 -14.92 12.80
CA LEU A 49 -15.10 -13.99 11.85
C LEU A 49 -16.62 -14.17 11.78
N SER A 50 -17.14 -15.40 11.91
CA SER A 50 -18.59 -15.65 11.93
C SER A 50 -19.30 -15.19 13.21
N GLU A 51 -18.60 -15.19 14.34
CA GLU A 51 -19.13 -14.75 15.65
C GLU A 51 -18.78 -13.28 15.94
N SER A 52 -18.20 -12.57 14.97
CA SER A 52 -17.74 -11.20 15.17
C SER A 52 -18.91 -10.26 15.53
N PRO A 53 -18.68 -9.23 16.36
CA PRO A 53 -19.71 -8.23 16.68
C PRO A 53 -20.06 -7.33 15.48
N PHE A 54 -19.30 -7.38 14.39
CA PHE A 54 -19.45 -6.53 13.21
C PHE A 54 -20.01 -7.30 12.02
N VAL A 55 -21.12 -6.81 11.45
CA VAL A 55 -21.82 -7.45 10.33
C VAL A 55 -20.94 -7.57 9.08
N ASP A 56 -20.06 -6.59 8.83
CA ASP A 56 -19.14 -6.60 7.69
C ASP A 56 -18.19 -7.81 7.72
N LEU A 57 -17.68 -8.16 8.91
CA LEU A 57 -16.75 -9.27 9.10
C LEU A 57 -17.47 -10.63 9.00
N GLN A 58 -18.71 -10.70 9.47
CA GLN A 58 -19.57 -11.88 9.23
C GLN A 58 -19.85 -12.07 7.75
N THR A 59 -20.14 -10.98 7.03
CA THR A 59 -20.38 -11.01 5.58
C THR A 59 -19.13 -11.47 4.84
N ARG A 60 -17.96 -10.97 5.24
CA ARG A 60 -16.67 -11.43 4.73
C ARG A 60 -16.45 -12.92 5.00
N ALA A 61 -16.75 -13.40 6.22
CA ALA A 61 -16.66 -14.83 6.56
C ALA A 61 -17.53 -15.69 5.62
N ASN A 62 -18.77 -15.25 5.38
CA ASN A 62 -19.70 -15.95 4.48
C ASN A 62 -19.21 -15.96 3.02
N ASN A 63 -18.61 -14.86 2.57
CA ASN A 63 -18.00 -14.78 1.23
C ASN A 63 -16.80 -15.73 1.12
N ILE A 64 -15.94 -15.80 2.13
CA ILE A 64 -14.81 -16.74 2.14
C ILE A 64 -15.33 -18.19 2.14
N ARG A 65 -16.37 -18.50 2.93
CA ARG A 65 -17.01 -19.81 2.94
C ARG A 65 -17.65 -20.21 1.61
N SER A 66 -18.04 -19.25 0.77
CA SER A 66 -18.61 -19.56 -0.56
C SER A 66 -17.55 -19.63 -1.66
N LEU A 67 -16.44 -18.91 -1.51
CA LEU A 67 -15.41 -18.76 -2.54
C LEU A 67 -14.18 -19.66 -2.32
N ALA A 68 -13.70 -19.78 -1.10
CA ALA A 68 -12.40 -20.39 -0.81
C ALA A 68 -12.48 -21.92 -0.76
N PRO A 69 -11.60 -22.64 -1.51
CA PRO A 69 -11.50 -24.09 -1.44
C PRO A 69 -10.66 -24.54 -0.24
N CYS A 70 -11.00 -25.69 0.33
CA CYS A 70 -10.21 -26.35 1.35
C CYS A 70 -8.87 -26.83 0.77
N PRO A 71 -7.72 -26.53 1.40
CA PRO A 71 -6.40 -26.84 0.85
C PRO A 71 -6.15 -28.34 0.69
N VAL A 72 -6.57 -29.16 1.66
CA VAL A 72 -6.40 -30.62 1.63
C VAL A 72 -7.22 -31.25 0.51
N CYS A 73 -8.46 -30.79 0.33
CA CYS A 73 -9.32 -31.32 -0.74
C CYS A 73 -8.85 -30.83 -2.12
N LEU A 74 -8.32 -29.61 -2.21
CA LEU A 74 -7.70 -29.08 -3.43
C LEU A 74 -6.48 -29.91 -3.83
N ALA A 75 -5.65 -30.34 -2.89
CA ALA A 75 -4.53 -31.24 -3.15
C ALA A 75 -4.96 -32.65 -3.63
N GLN A 76 -6.23 -33.01 -3.43
CA GLN A 76 -6.86 -34.24 -3.90
C GLN A 76 -7.75 -34.02 -5.13
N ASP A 77 -7.62 -32.86 -5.82
CA ASP A 77 -8.41 -32.44 -6.98
C ASP A 77 -9.94 -32.42 -6.77
N LYS A 78 -10.39 -32.27 -5.52
CA LYS A 78 -11.81 -32.15 -5.15
C LYS A 78 -12.04 -30.82 -4.42
N PRO A 79 -12.34 -29.71 -5.12
CA PRO A 79 -12.54 -28.42 -4.46
C PRO A 79 -13.82 -28.44 -3.62
N VAL A 80 -13.67 -28.50 -2.30
CA VAL A 80 -14.77 -28.37 -1.33
C VAL A 80 -14.62 -27.04 -0.61
N ALA A 81 -15.70 -26.28 -0.52
CA ALA A 81 -15.71 -24.99 0.15
C ALA A 81 -15.40 -25.10 1.65
N VAL A 82 -14.75 -24.07 2.20
CA VAL A 82 -14.40 -24.01 3.62
C VAL A 82 -15.65 -23.80 4.51
N LYS A 83 -15.71 -24.48 5.64
CA LYS A 83 -16.80 -24.42 6.63
C LYS A 83 -16.30 -24.30 8.06
N TYR A 84 -15.18 -24.96 8.35
CA TYR A 84 -14.56 -24.99 9.66
C TYR A 84 -13.67 -23.75 9.86
N GLU A 85 -13.90 -23.06 10.97
CA GLU A 85 -13.09 -21.92 11.42
C GLU A 85 -12.00 -22.38 12.37
N CYS A 86 -10.78 -21.93 12.11
CA CYS A 86 -9.66 -22.27 12.99
C CYS A 86 -9.80 -21.51 14.32
N PRO A 87 -9.72 -22.19 15.49
CA PRO A 87 -9.88 -21.53 16.79
C PRO A 87 -8.77 -20.54 17.12
N ASP A 88 -7.58 -20.70 16.52
CA ASP A 88 -6.41 -19.87 16.83
C ASP A 88 -6.36 -18.58 16.01
N CYS A 89 -6.81 -18.60 14.75
CA CYS A 89 -6.81 -17.43 13.87
C CYS A 89 -8.20 -16.83 13.60
N GLY A 90 -9.28 -17.58 13.82
CA GLY A 90 -10.66 -17.13 13.63
C GLY A 90 -11.13 -17.10 12.17
N TRP A 91 -10.31 -17.57 11.22
CA TRP A 91 -10.64 -17.63 9.79
C TRP A 91 -11.23 -18.98 9.36
N PRO A 92 -12.21 -18.99 8.44
CA PRO A 92 -12.66 -20.21 7.78
C PRO A 92 -11.58 -20.69 6.80
N THR A 93 -11.00 -21.86 7.08
CA THR A 93 -9.79 -22.34 6.36
C THR A 93 -9.95 -23.76 5.79
N HIS A 94 -10.77 -24.60 6.44
CA HIS A 94 -10.92 -26.01 6.08
C HIS A 94 -12.40 -26.37 5.96
N CYS A 95 -12.73 -27.48 5.29
CA CYS A 95 -14.11 -27.97 5.24
C CYS A 95 -14.53 -28.74 6.51
N SER A 96 -13.57 -29.35 7.23
CA SER A 96 -13.78 -30.11 8.46
C SER A 96 -12.61 -29.93 9.45
N GLU A 97 -12.86 -30.25 10.71
CA GLU A 97 -11.83 -30.25 11.76
C GLU A 97 -10.73 -31.30 11.49
N GLU A 98 -11.10 -32.43 10.90
CA GLU A 98 -10.14 -33.50 10.55
C GLU A 98 -9.12 -33.01 9.51
N HIS A 99 -9.58 -32.30 8.48
CA HIS A 99 -8.69 -31.74 7.47
C HIS A 99 -7.80 -30.65 8.03
N TRP A 100 -8.30 -29.83 8.96
CA TRP A 100 -7.50 -28.85 9.67
C TRP A 100 -6.38 -29.51 10.50
N LYS A 101 -6.66 -30.62 11.19
CA LYS A 101 -5.64 -31.37 11.95
C LYS A 101 -4.62 -32.07 11.04
N HIS A 102 -5.03 -32.49 9.85
CA HIS A 102 -4.14 -33.11 8.88
C HIS A 102 -3.22 -32.07 8.20
N ASP A 103 -3.65 -30.82 8.06
CA ASP A 103 -2.87 -29.78 7.40
C ASP A 103 -1.68 -29.29 8.26
N THR A 104 -0.47 -29.70 7.87
CA THR A 104 0.78 -29.22 8.49
C THR A 104 1.19 -27.82 8.04
N ASP A 105 0.70 -27.37 6.88
CA ASP A 105 1.05 -26.06 6.32
C ASP A 105 0.28 -24.93 6.98
N HIS A 106 -0.88 -25.21 7.57
CA HIS A 106 -1.70 -24.22 8.28
C HIS A 106 -0.92 -23.41 9.32
N ALA A 107 -0.01 -24.07 10.06
CA ALA A 107 0.81 -23.44 11.08
C ALA A 107 1.70 -22.31 10.54
N LYS A 108 2.09 -22.34 9.26
CA LYS A 108 2.98 -21.33 8.64
C LYS A 108 2.34 -19.96 8.50
N PHE A 109 1.01 -19.92 8.36
CA PHE A 109 0.26 -18.69 8.08
C PHE A 109 -0.83 -18.37 9.11
N CYS A 110 -1.10 -19.27 10.05
CA CYS A 110 -2.08 -19.09 11.11
C CYS A 110 -1.86 -17.79 11.92
N THR A 111 -0.61 -17.47 12.27
CA THR A 111 -0.27 -16.24 13.00
C THR A 111 -0.61 -14.98 12.20
N ARG A 112 -0.30 -14.96 10.91
CA ARG A 112 -0.60 -13.83 10.01
C ARG A 112 -2.10 -13.62 9.83
N LEU A 113 -2.86 -14.71 9.73
CA LEU A 113 -4.32 -14.66 9.69
C LEU A 113 -4.90 -14.10 10.98
N ARG A 114 -4.35 -14.50 12.13
CA ARG A 114 -4.75 -13.98 13.43
C ARG A 114 -4.50 -12.48 13.54
N GLU A 115 -3.29 -12.03 13.19
CA GLU A 115 -2.95 -10.60 13.15
C GLU A 115 -3.92 -9.81 12.26
N SER A 116 -4.20 -10.32 11.05
CA SER A 116 -5.16 -9.69 10.14
C SER A 116 -6.57 -9.61 10.75
N ASN A 117 -7.01 -10.67 11.46
CA ASN A 117 -8.30 -10.68 12.13
C ASN A 117 -8.39 -9.64 13.26
N GLU A 118 -7.37 -9.59 14.12
CA GLU A 118 -7.26 -8.65 15.24
C GLU A 118 -7.17 -7.20 14.77
N ASP A 119 -6.47 -6.95 13.65
CA ASP A 119 -6.36 -5.62 13.04
C ASP A 119 -7.71 -5.15 12.47
N GLU A 120 -8.46 -6.03 11.79
CA GLU A 120 -9.77 -5.69 11.22
C GLU A 120 -10.85 -5.42 12.29
N HIS A 121 -10.81 -6.15 13.40
CA HIS A 121 -11.67 -5.89 14.55
C HIS A 121 -11.29 -4.59 15.27
N ASP A 122 -10.00 -4.29 15.40
CA ASP A 122 -9.53 -3.05 16.03
C ASP A 122 -9.94 -1.82 15.22
N LEU A 123 -9.82 -1.87 13.89
CA LEU A 123 -10.26 -0.78 13.02
C LEU A 123 -11.75 -0.44 13.17
N ARG A 124 -12.57 -1.42 13.59
CA ARG A 124 -14.02 -1.26 13.80
C ARG A 124 -14.38 -1.01 15.27
N SER A 125 -13.41 -1.03 16.18
CA SER A 125 -13.62 -0.83 17.62
C SER A 125 -14.23 0.52 17.97
N GLY A 126 -14.02 1.54 17.12
CA GLY A 126 -14.41 2.93 17.40
C GLY A 126 -13.53 3.61 18.43
N ARG A 127 -12.36 3.04 18.79
CA ARG A 127 -11.39 3.69 19.67
C ARG A 127 -10.84 4.96 19.03
N HIS A 128 -10.25 5.83 19.86
CA HIS A 128 -9.45 6.92 19.33
C HIS A 128 -8.15 6.36 18.72
N PHE A 129 -7.90 6.70 17.46
CA PHE A 129 -6.71 6.28 16.73
C PHE A 129 -5.65 7.37 16.76
N HIS A 130 -4.78 7.32 17.77
CA HIS A 130 -3.61 8.19 17.85
C HIS A 130 -2.64 7.97 16.67
N GLU A 131 -2.78 6.85 15.96
CA GLU A 131 -2.08 6.55 14.71
C GLU A 131 -2.38 7.55 13.59
N PHE A 132 -3.51 8.26 13.67
CA PHE A 132 -3.89 9.29 12.69
C PHE A 132 -3.60 10.72 13.16
N ASP A 133 -3.07 10.89 14.38
CA ASP A 133 -2.60 12.17 14.90
C ASP A 133 -1.22 12.51 14.29
N MET A 134 -1.26 12.94 13.02
CA MET A 134 -0.06 13.11 12.21
C MET A 134 0.59 14.48 12.42
N PRO A 135 1.93 14.56 12.52
CA PRO A 135 2.63 15.83 12.74
C PRO A 135 2.53 16.76 11.52
N GLY A 136 2.58 18.06 11.78
CA GLY A 136 2.63 19.10 10.75
C GLY A 136 4.04 19.25 10.16
N PHE A 137 4.40 20.50 9.85
CA PHE A 137 5.76 20.84 9.40
C PHE A 137 6.81 20.40 10.42
N PRO A 138 7.95 19.85 9.97
CA PRO A 138 9.08 19.60 10.86
C PRO A 138 9.63 20.91 11.41
N ASP A 139 10.22 20.84 12.60
CA ASP A 139 10.97 21.97 13.14
C ASP A 139 12.27 22.19 12.35
N THR A 140 12.79 23.42 12.34
CA THR A 140 13.94 23.79 11.52
C THR A 140 15.23 23.04 11.93
N GLU A 141 15.33 22.63 13.19
CA GLU A 141 16.48 21.88 13.72
C GLU A 141 16.33 20.35 13.59
N GLN A 142 15.15 19.87 13.17
CA GLN A 142 14.83 18.45 13.15
C GLN A 142 15.41 17.77 11.91
N THR A 143 16.43 16.93 12.10
CA THR A 143 16.99 16.14 11.00
C THR A 143 16.13 14.90 10.75
N ILE A 144 15.48 14.85 9.59
CA ILE A 144 14.64 13.71 9.20
C ILE A 144 15.50 12.63 8.51
N SER A 145 15.31 11.38 8.95
CA SER A 145 15.94 10.21 8.35
C SER A 145 14.89 9.23 7.85
N LEU A 146 15.04 8.79 6.59
CA LEU A 146 14.10 7.88 5.93
C LEU A 146 14.68 6.46 5.77
N ALA A 147 15.40 6.00 6.80
CA ALA A 147 16.04 4.69 6.81
C ALA A 147 15.04 3.52 6.93
N ASN A 148 14.09 3.65 7.86
CA ASN A 148 13.03 2.68 8.15
C ASN A 148 11.85 3.39 8.83
N TRP A 149 10.75 2.67 9.07
CA TRP A 149 9.56 3.21 9.78
C TRP A 149 9.88 3.75 11.18
N ASP A 150 10.67 3.00 11.97
CA ASP A 150 10.95 3.37 13.37
C ASP A 150 11.71 4.69 13.49
N VAL A 151 12.77 4.86 12.71
CA VAL A 151 13.57 6.10 12.67
C VAL A 151 12.74 7.22 12.07
N TYR A 152 11.90 6.96 11.07
CA TYR A 152 11.02 7.98 10.50
C TYR A 152 10.03 8.51 11.53
N TRP A 153 9.30 7.64 12.23
CA TRP A 153 8.32 8.05 13.23
C TRP A 153 8.96 8.85 14.36
N TYR A 154 10.12 8.39 14.85
CA TYR A 154 10.89 9.11 15.85
C TYR A 154 11.36 10.48 15.36
N THR A 155 12.02 10.52 14.19
CA THR A 155 12.59 11.77 13.66
C THR A 155 11.55 12.75 13.15
N ARG A 156 10.28 12.36 12.94
CA ARG A 156 9.18 13.27 12.58
C ARG A 156 8.30 13.70 13.75
N GLY A 157 8.50 13.13 14.94
CA GLY A 157 7.69 13.47 16.11
C GLY A 157 6.29 12.86 16.06
N PHE A 158 6.13 11.67 15.50
CA PHE A 158 4.91 10.90 15.67
C PHE A 158 4.76 10.46 17.14
N PRO A 159 3.51 10.23 17.61
CA PRO A 159 3.29 9.51 18.86
C PRO A 159 4.04 8.18 18.86
N SER A 160 4.55 7.76 20.01
CA SER A 160 5.22 6.47 20.14
C SER A 160 4.22 5.33 19.94
N PHE A 161 4.51 4.45 18.98
CA PHE A 161 3.70 3.27 18.71
C PHE A 161 4.19 2.08 19.53
N ASP A 162 3.64 1.89 20.73
CA ASP A 162 4.04 0.80 21.62
C ASP A 162 3.54 -0.58 21.17
N ARG A 163 2.42 -0.61 20.43
CA ARG A 163 1.78 -1.85 19.97
C ARG A 163 2.10 -2.10 18.49
N GLU A 164 2.43 -3.34 18.15
CA GLU A 164 2.67 -3.75 16.75
C GLU A 164 1.46 -3.48 15.84
N ARG A 165 0.25 -3.64 16.35
CA ARG A 165 -0.99 -3.33 15.63
C ARG A 165 -1.09 -1.86 15.23
N SER A 166 -0.73 -0.94 16.14
CA SER A 166 -0.71 0.49 15.85
C SER A 166 0.27 0.81 14.72
N ARG A 167 1.45 0.17 14.73
CA ARG A 167 2.44 0.26 13.65
C ARG A 167 1.90 -0.25 12.30
N ARG A 168 1.19 -1.39 12.29
CA ARG A 168 0.57 -1.94 11.08
C ARG A 168 -0.48 -1.00 10.49
N VAL A 169 -1.34 -0.41 11.33
CA VAL A 169 -2.35 0.57 10.88
C VAL A 169 -1.69 1.84 10.32
N ALA A 170 -0.72 2.41 11.05
CA ALA A 170 -0.03 3.63 10.61
C ALA A 170 0.76 3.41 9.31
N SER A 171 1.53 2.33 9.22
CA SER A 171 2.34 1.99 8.03
C SER A 171 1.46 1.72 6.80
N LYS A 172 0.31 1.03 6.95
CA LYS A 172 -0.59 0.76 5.81
C LYS A 172 -1.08 2.03 5.15
N VAL A 173 -1.44 3.05 5.94
CA VAL A 173 -1.98 4.32 5.45
C VAL A 173 -0.88 5.19 4.85
N LEU A 174 0.28 5.23 5.48
CA LEU A 174 1.41 6.03 5.03
C LEU A 174 2.25 5.39 3.91
N SER A 175 2.06 4.10 3.62
CA SER A 175 2.95 3.36 2.74
C SER A 175 3.12 4.02 1.37
N TYR A 176 2.02 4.41 0.70
CA TYR A 176 2.10 5.01 -0.63
C TYR A 176 2.86 6.34 -0.63
N PRO A 177 2.44 7.39 0.12
CA PRO A 177 3.16 8.67 0.14
C PRO A 177 4.60 8.54 0.63
N MET A 178 4.85 7.68 1.62
CA MET A 178 6.20 7.50 2.17
C MET A 178 7.12 6.69 1.28
N SER A 179 6.59 5.83 0.42
CA SER A 179 7.41 5.19 -0.63
C SER A 179 7.88 6.20 -1.66
N ILE A 180 7.02 7.12 -2.05
CA ILE A 180 7.39 8.23 -2.93
C ILE A 180 8.43 9.10 -2.24
N ALA A 181 8.15 9.57 -1.03
CA ALA A 181 9.10 10.38 -0.25
C ALA A 181 10.45 9.67 -0.09
N GLY A 182 10.41 8.40 0.30
CA GLY A 182 11.58 7.56 0.54
C GLY A 182 12.46 7.43 -0.69
N VAL A 183 11.90 7.36 -1.90
CA VAL A 183 12.69 7.37 -3.13
C VAL A 183 13.27 8.76 -3.42
N LEU A 184 12.42 9.79 -3.40
CA LEU A 184 12.78 11.13 -3.87
C LEU A 184 13.75 11.87 -2.94
N HIS A 185 13.62 11.68 -1.64
CA HIS A 185 14.36 12.43 -0.63
C HIS A 185 15.86 12.12 -0.61
N GLN A 186 16.68 13.12 -0.27
CA GLN A 186 18.14 12.97 -0.18
C GLN A 186 18.61 11.98 0.90
N ASN A 187 17.96 11.96 2.06
CA ASN A 187 18.27 11.04 3.18
C ASN A 187 17.55 9.69 3.07
N SER A 188 17.39 9.20 1.85
CA SER A 188 16.79 7.90 1.56
C SER A 188 17.67 6.74 2.07
N ALA A 189 17.05 5.61 2.41
CA ALA A 189 17.76 4.34 2.58
C ALA A 189 18.35 3.79 1.26
N LEU A 190 17.86 4.27 0.11
CA LEU A 190 18.17 3.80 -1.22
C LEU A 190 19.41 4.54 -1.75
N ASN A 191 20.58 3.96 -1.51
CA ASN A 191 21.88 4.56 -1.82
C ASN A 191 22.76 3.61 -2.66
N LEU A 192 23.79 4.19 -3.29
CA LEU A 192 24.83 3.44 -4.02
C LEU A 192 25.54 2.41 -3.12
N ARG A 193 25.74 2.74 -1.83
CA ARG A 193 26.39 1.84 -0.85
C ARG A 193 25.62 0.53 -0.67
N ASN A 194 24.29 0.62 -0.69
CA ASN A 194 23.41 -0.53 -0.57
C ASN A 194 23.15 -1.22 -1.92
N GLN A 195 23.82 -0.77 -2.99
CA GLN A 195 23.63 -1.22 -4.37
C GLN A 195 22.18 -1.14 -4.88
N ARG A 196 21.31 -0.40 -4.17
CA ARG A 196 19.91 -0.22 -4.54
C ARG A 196 19.75 0.82 -5.62
N LEU A 197 20.47 1.93 -5.51
CA LEU A 197 20.50 2.96 -6.53
C LEU A 197 21.57 2.62 -7.57
N THR A 198 21.23 2.66 -8.86
CA THR A 198 22.20 2.43 -9.93
C THR A 198 22.98 3.72 -10.26
N ALA A 199 24.04 3.64 -11.06
CA ALA A 199 24.77 4.81 -11.52
C ALA A 199 23.89 5.76 -12.35
N GLU A 200 23.07 5.21 -13.25
CA GLU A 200 22.09 5.98 -14.02
C GLU A 200 20.97 6.55 -13.15
N GLY A 201 20.57 5.79 -12.12
CA GLY A 201 19.64 6.27 -11.11
C GLY A 201 20.17 7.47 -10.35
N LEU A 202 21.43 7.43 -9.92
CA LEU A 202 22.07 8.56 -9.25
C LEU A 202 22.08 9.83 -10.11
N ARG A 203 22.44 9.72 -11.39
CA ARG A 203 22.46 10.87 -12.31
C ARG A 203 21.08 11.51 -12.44
N SER A 204 20.05 10.67 -12.62
CA SER A 204 18.66 11.10 -12.78
C SER A 204 18.11 11.73 -11.49
N MET A 205 18.36 11.08 -10.35
CA MET A 205 17.90 11.53 -9.04
C MET A 205 18.60 12.79 -8.56
N THR A 206 19.88 13.00 -8.90
CA THR A 206 20.63 14.20 -8.46
C THR A 206 20.01 15.47 -9.01
N ALA A 207 19.62 15.48 -10.29
CA ALA A 207 18.99 16.63 -10.92
C ALA A 207 17.56 16.90 -10.36
N LEU A 208 16.78 15.86 -10.11
CA LEU A 208 15.48 16.00 -9.46
C LEU A 208 15.62 16.49 -8.01
N ARG A 209 16.58 15.95 -7.25
CA ARG A 209 16.84 16.34 -5.86
C ARG A 209 17.31 17.79 -5.73
N SER A 210 18.03 18.34 -6.73
CA SER A 210 18.38 19.77 -6.73
C SER A 210 17.18 20.70 -6.89
N ASN A 211 16.06 20.22 -7.45
CA ASN A 211 14.80 20.97 -7.51
C ASN A 211 13.97 20.81 -6.23
N LEU A 212 14.05 19.64 -5.58
CA LEU A 212 13.31 19.32 -4.36
C LEU A 212 13.89 19.99 -3.10
N HIS A 213 15.22 20.05 -3.01
CA HIS A 213 15.93 20.55 -1.84
C HIS A 213 16.66 21.85 -2.16
N VAL A 214 16.75 22.75 -1.17
CA VAL A 214 17.62 23.92 -1.28
C VAL A 214 19.09 23.51 -1.17
N PRO A 215 20.02 24.26 -1.79
CA PRO A 215 21.45 24.02 -1.60
C PRO A 215 21.82 24.06 -0.12
N THR A 216 22.72 23.16 0.27
CA THR A 216 23.21 23.05 1.64
C THR A 216 23.71 24.41 2.16
N GLY A 217 23.19 24.84 3.30
CA GLY A 217 23.51 26.15 3.91
C GLY A 217 22.50 27.27 3.64
N THR A 218 21.51 27.05 2.76
CA THR A 218 20.36 27.96 2.60
C THR A 218 19.25 27.58 3.56
N PRO A 219 18.60 28.51 4.28
CA PRO A 219 17.45 28.16 5.11
C PRO A 219 16.29 27.71 4.22
N GLU A 220 15.67 26.58 4.60
CA GLU A 220 14.44 26.13 3.97
C GLU A 220 13.30 27.11 4.29
N GLN A 221 12.62 27.60 3.25
CA GLN A 221 11.43 28.43 3.43
C GLN A 221 10.19 27.54 3.41
N THR A 222 9.38 27.64 4.46
CA THR A 222 8.10 26.96 4.57
C THR A 222 7.08 27.62 3.64
N GLY A 223 6.42 26.83 2.78
CA GLY A 223 5.35 27.30 1.90
C GLY A 223 5.65 27.20 0.41
N GLY A 224 6.76 26.56 0.04
CA GLY A 224 7.12 26.30 -1.35
C GLY A 224 7.68 27.52 -2.07
N ARG A 225 8.62 27.31 -2.98
CA ARG A 225 9.19 28.40 -3.78
C ARG A 225 8.22 28.75 -4.92
N SER A 226 7.63 29.94 -4.88
CA SER A 226 6.70 30.43 -5.92
C SER A 226 7.31 30.49 -7.32
N ASN A 227 8.64 30.63 -7.40
CA ASN A 227 9.37 30.77 -8.66
C ASN A 227 9.83 29.42 -9.25
N LEU A 228 9.64 28.30 -8.54
CA LEU A 228 9.95 26.98 -9.06
C LEU A 228 8.72 26.35 -9.67
N GLU A 229 8.94 25.64 -10.78
CA GLU A 229 7.91 24.82 -11.41
C GLU A 229 7.47 23.69 -10.46
N LYS A 230 6.21 23.30 -10.57
CA LYS A 230 5.64 22.26 -9.71
C LYS A 230 6.14 20.91 -10.17
N ILE A 231 6.60 20.10 -9.23
CA ILE A 231 6.99 18.71 -9.48
C ILE A 231 5.72 17.91 -9.71
N ARG A 232 5.60 17.28 -10.88
CA ARG A 232 4.43 16.49 -11.26
C ARG A 232 4.69 15.02 -10.96
N ILE A 233 3.82 14.44 -10.15
CA ILE A 233 3.87 13.02 -9.78
C ILE A 233 2.68 12.34 -10.42
N PHE A 234 2.94 11.44 -11.37
CA PHE A 234 1.92 10.69 -12.09
C PHE A 234 1.79 9.30 -11.48
N ILE A 235 0.68 9.04 -10.80
CA ILE A 235 0.33 7.74 -10.26
C ILE A 235 -0.55 7.02 -11.28
N LEU A 236 0.03 6.06 -12.00
CA LEU A 236 -0.63 5.32 -13.06
C LEU A 236 -1.30 4.06 -12.51
N GLY A 237 -2.52 3.78 -12.97
CA GLY A 237 -3.30 2.65 -12.49
C GLY A 237 -3.80 2.83 -11.05
N ALA A 238 -3.99 4.08 -10.61
CA ALA A 238 -4.38 4.40 -9.25
C ALA A 238 -5.72 3.73 -8.87
N ARG A 239 -5.72 3.03 -7.73
CA ARG A 239 -6.86 2.35 -7.12
C ARG A 239 -6.98 2.82 -5.67
N ALA A 240 -6.42 2.07 -4.73
CA ALA A 240 -6.45 2.39 -3.29
C ALA A 240 -5.77 3.74 -2.98
N GLU A 241 -4.81 4.15 -3.80
CA GLU A 241 -4.08 5.41 -3.70
C GLU A 241 -5.01 6.62 -3.88
N SER A 242 -5.99 6.50 -4.79
CA SER A 242 -6.97 7.55 -5.08
C SER A 242 -8.00 7.73 -3.98
N PHE A 243 -8.18 6.72 -3.13
CA PHE A 243 -9.15 6.73 -2.03
C PHE A 243 -8.56 7.31 -0.74
N LEU A 244 -7.23 7.39 -0.62
CA LEU A 244 -6.59 7.92 0.57
C LEU A 244 -6.93 9.41 0.78
N PRO A 245 -7.29 9.82 2.02
CA PRO A 245 -7.48 11.22 2.36
C PRO A 245 -6.25 12.08 2.00
N PHE A 246 -6.47 13.26 1.43
CA PHE A 246 -5.39 14.14 0.97
C PHE A 246 -4.49 14.66 2.09
N GLY A 247 -4.97 14.70 3.34
CA GLY A 247 -4.14 15.03 4.50
C GLY A 247 -3.00 14.04 4.74
N ILE A 248 -3.18 12.77 4.36
CA ILE A 248 -2.12 11.75 4.48
C ILE A 248 -1.04 11.98 3.42
N TRP A 249 -1.44 12.31 2.19
CA TRP A 249 -0.50 12.71 1.13
C TRP A 249 0.31 13.95 1.49
N GLN A 250 -0.24 14.85 2.32
CA GLN A 250 0.47 16.02 2.81
C GLN A 250 1.70 15.67 3.66
N GLN A 251 1.74 14.48 4.28
CA GLN A 251 2.91 14.02 5.05
C GLN A 251 4.16 13.87 4.18
N MET A 252 4.01 13.50 2.92
CA MET A 252 5.11 13.52 1.95
C MET A 252 5.58 14.95 1.69
N ALA A 253 4.65 15.89 1.47
CA ALA A 253 4.99 17.27 1.16
C ALA A 253 5.67 18.00 2.31
N TYR A 254 5.36 17.67 3.56
CA TYR A 254 6.06 18.22 4.73
C TYR A 254 7.54 17.84 4.79
N LEU A 255 7.98 16.81 4.07
CA LEU A 255 9.39 16.43 3.94
C LEU A 255 10.15 17.30 2.94
N PHE A 256 9.43 18.11 2.15
CA PHE A 256 9.99 18.99 1.13
C PHE A 256 9.36 20.39 1.27
N PRO A 257 9.69 21.15 2.31
CA PRO A 257 9.02 22.42 2.60
C PRO A 257 9.18 23.48 1.49
N SER A 258 10.24 23.34 0.68
CA SER A 258 10.56 24.25 -0.43
C SER A 258 9.94 23.85 -1.77
N ALA A 259 9.39 22.64 -1.90
CA ALA A 259 8.89 22.10 -3.17
C ALA A 259 7.36 22.11 -3.24
N ASN A 260 6.84 22.38 -4.44
CA ASN A 260 5.41 22.31 -4.73
C ASN A 260 5.12 21.08 -5.59
N PHE A 261 4.13 20.29 -5.19
CA PHE A 261 3.74 19.05 -5.85
C PHE A 261 2.38 19.17 -6.52
N HIS A 262 2.28 18.60 -7.72
CA HIS A 262 1.02 18.25 -8.33
C HIS A 262 0.94 16.73 -8.49
N ILE A 263 -0.01 16.10 -7.81
CA ILE A 263 -0.19 14.65 -7.85
C ILE A 263 -1.37 14.33 -8.75
N TYR A 264 -1.09 13.59 -9.83
CA TYR A 264 -2.08 13.08 -10.77
C TYR A 264 -2.38 11.62 -10.45
N PHE A 265 -3.62 11.31 -10.11
CA PHE A 265 -4.13 9.95 -10.11
C PHE A 265 -4.74 9.68 -11.48
N ILE A 266 -4.23 8.68 -12.20
CA ILE A 266 -4.74 8.30 -13.53
C ILE A 266 -5.08 6.82 -13.52
N GLY A 267 -6.30 6.46 -13.93
CA GLY A 267 -6.73 5.07 -14.00
C GLY A 267 -8.25 4.89 -14.08
N PRO A 268 -8.72 3.72 -14.57
CA PRO A 268 -10.14 3.46 -14.79
C PRO A 268 -10.96 3.28 -13.51
N GLN A 269 -10.30 2.95 -12.38
CA GLN A 269 -10.90 2.61 -11.09
C GLN A 269 -10.73 3.72 -10.05
N ILE A 270 -10.48 4.94 -10.48
CA ILE A 270 -10.31 6.07 -9.57
C ILE A 270 -11.61 6.40 -8.85
N SER A 271 -11.47 6.66 -7.55
CA SER A 271 -12.55 7.16 -6.71
C SER A 271 -12.87 8.61 -7.07
N MET A 272 -14.12 8.86 -7.49
CA MET A 272 -14.58 10.18 -7.89
C MET A 272 -15.41 10.83 -6.78
N PRO A 273 -15.33 12.16 -6.59
CA PRO A 273 -16.21 12.85 -5.66
C PRO A 273 -17.64 12.88 -6.21
N ALA A 274 -18.63 12.85 -5.32
CA ALA A 274 -20.05 12.88 -5.70
C ALA A 274 -20.47 14.09 -6.56
N THR A 275 -19.66 15.15 -6.56
CA THR A 275 -19.89 16.37 -7.35
C THR A 275 -19.64 16.20 -8.84
N VAL A 276 -18.86 15.20 -9.25
CA VAL A 276 -18.56 14.94 -10.66
C VAL A 276 -19.48 13.83 -11.15
N PRO A 277 -20.34 14.09 -12.15
CA PRO A 277 -21.20 13.07 -12.72
C PRO A 277 -20.32 12.03 -13.42
N VAL A 278 -20.37 10.80 -12.93
CA VAL A 278 -19.75 9.66 -13.59
C VAL A 278 -20.86 8.93 -14.34
N PRO A 279 -20.70 8.63 -15.64
CA PRO A 279 -21.65 7.76 -16.33
C PRO A 279 -21.71 6.43 -15.57
N GLU A 280 -22.90 6.05 -15.11
CA GLU A 280 -23.14 4.78 -14.46
C GLU A 280 -22.81 3.67 -15.46
N VAL A 281 -21.60 3.11 -15.36
CA VAL A 281 -21.30 1.85 -16.02
C VAL A 281 -22.08 0.81 -15.24
N GLU A 282 -23.18 0.33 -15.81
CA GLU A 282 -23.90 -0.83 -15.31
C GLU A 282 -22.86 -1.91 -15.01
N THR A 283 -22.63 -2.10 -13.72
CA THR A 283 -21.67 -3.09 -13.25
C THR A 283 -22.42 -4.40 -13.33
N GLU A 284 -22.66 -4.87 -14.55
CA GLU A 284 -23.18 -6.20 -14.76
C GLU A 284 -22.16 -7.16 -14.13
N GLN A 285 -22.56 -7.64 -12.96
CA GLN A 285 -21.96 -8.74 -12.24
C GLN A 285 -21.81 -9.88 -13.23
N ILE A 286 -20.58 -10.36 -13.42
CA ILE A 286 -20.33 -11.67 -14.03
C ILE A 286 -21.06 -11.82 -15.39
N LEU A 287 -20.71 -11.00 -16.38
CA LEU A 287 -21.10 -11.32 -17.76
C LEU A 287 -20.27 -12.51 -18.25
N GLU A 288 -20.94 -13.64 -18.46
CA GLU A 288 -20.44 -14.76 -19.27
C GLU A 288 -20.23 -14.28 -20.71
N LYS A 289 -18.99 -13.90 -21.03
CA LYS A 289 -18.51 -14.14 -22.39
C LYS A 289 -17.72 -15.45 -22.35
N ASP A 290 -18.23 -16.44 -23.08
CA ASP A 290 -17.59 -17.75 -23.30
C ASP A 290 -17.56 -18.73 -22.09
N GLY A 291 -18.49 -18.60 -21.14
CA GLY A 291 -18.57 -19.50 -19.97
C GLY A 291 -17.45 -19.32 -18.94
N LYS A 292 -16.63 -18.27 -19.08
CA LYS A 292 -15.64 -17.86 -18.09
C LYS A 292 -16.17 -16.66 -17.31
N ARG A 293 -16.30 -16.82 -15.99
CA ARG A 293 -16.70 -15.74 -15.07
C ARG A 293 -15.58 -14.71 -14.99
N LEU A 294 -15.66 -13.64 -15.79
CA LEU A 294 -14.72 -12.52 -15.67
C LEU A 294 -15.12 -11.67 -14.45
N TRP A 295 -14.36 -11.77 -13.36
CA TRP A 295 -14.59 -10.93 -12.18
C TRP A 295 -14.24 -9.49 -12.52
N ARG A 296 -15.24 -8.59 -12.48
CA ARG A 296 -15.00 -7.15 -12.48
C ARG A 296 -14.99 -6.67 -11.04
N PRO A 297 -13.98 -5.89 -10.63
CA PRO A 297 -13.97 -5.31 -9.30
C PRO A 297 -15.23 -4.44 -9.10
N PRO A 298 -15.77 -4.40 -7.87
CA PRO A 298 -16.88 -3.51 -7.54
C PRO A 298 -16.51 -2.05 -7.83
N ASN A 299 -17.53 -1.22 -8.05
CA ASN A 299 -17.33 0.21 -8.28
C ASN A 299 -16.50 0.82 -7.14
N PRO A 300 -15.54 1.71 -7.46
CA PRO A 300 -14.76 2.37 -6.44
C PRO A 300 -15.68 3.19 -5.54
N ASN A 301 -15.34 3.23 -4.25
CA ASN A 301 -16.07 4.03 -3.27
C ASN A 301 -16.08 5.51 -3.69
N THR A 302 -17.18 6.20 -3.40
CA THR A 302 -17.28 7.64 -3.64
C THR A 302 -16.27 8.38 -2.75
N LEU A 303 -15.47 9.25 -3.35
CA LEU A 303 -14.51 10.06 -2.61
C LEU A 303 -15.24 11.15 -1.82
N HIS A 304 -14.76 11.44 -0.61
CA HIS A 304 -15.22 12.60 0.14
C HIS A 304 -14.93 13.90 -0.63
N SER A 305 -15.95 14.74 -0.83
CA SER A 305 -15.79 16.02 -1.52
C SER A 305 -15.17 17.08 -0.59
N TYR A 306 -14.15 17.79 -1.08
CA TYR A 306 -13.51 18.87 -0.34
C TYR A 306 -14.08 20.23 -0.78
N LYS A 307 -14.02 21.23 0.11
CA LYS A 307 -14.60 22.57 -0.13
C LYS A 307 -14.13 23.25 -1.43
N ARG A 308 -12.92 22.93 -1.92
CA ARG A 308 -12.31 23.52 -3.12
C ARG A 308 -12.22 22.54 -4.30
N THR A 309 -12.93 21.42 -4.24
CA THR A 309 -12.98 20.46 -5.34
C THR A 309 -13.65 21.12 -6.56
N ARG A 310 -12.99 21.01 -7.72
CA ARG A 310 -13.47 21.53 -9.00
C ARG A 310 -13.60 20.39 -9.99
N ASP A 311 -14.70 20.40 -10.74
CA ASP A 311 -14.85 19.55 -11.91
C ASP A 311 -14.00 20.12 -13.05
N VAL A 312 -13.14 19.28 -13.62
CA VAL A 312 -12.26 19.61 -14.75
C VAL A 312 -12.46 18.65 -15.92
N THR A 313 -13.61 17.97 -15.95
CA THR A 313 -13.98 17.00 -16.99
C THR A 313 -13.88 17.58 -18.40
N GLN A 314 -14.27 18.85 -18.59
CA GLN A 314 -14.19 19.52 -19.88
C GLN A 314 -12.75 19.75 -20.37
N HIS A 315 -11.79 19.89 -19.45
CA HIS A 315 -10.39 20.14 -19.82
C HIS A 315 -9.71 18.87 -20.32
N TYR A 316 -10.00 17.73 -19.67
CA TYR A 316 -9.38 16.45 -20.00
C TYR A 316 -10.18 15.61 -20.99
N GLY A 317 -11.47 15.92 -21.21
CA GLY A 317 -12.38 15.11 -22.03
C GLY A 317 -12.89 13.83 -21.35
N PHE A 318 -12.45 13.56 -20.12
CA PHE A 318 -12.82 12.41 -19.31
C PHE A 318 -13.26 12.86 -17.92
N PRO A 319 -14.07 12.06 -17.18
CA PRO A 319 -14.47 12.40 -15.82
C PRO A 319 -13.25 12.69 -14.95
N ALA A 320 -13.11 13.95 -14.53
CA ALA A 320 -11.91 14.42 -13.86
C ALA A 320 -12.21 15.51 -12.83
N TYR A 321 -11.43 15.53 -11.75
CA TYR A 321 -11.53 16.55 -10.71
C TYR A 321 -10.15 17.06 -10.30
N THR A 322 -10.10 18.31 -9.82
CA THR A 322 -8.88 18.89 -9.23
C THR A 322 -9.21 19.51 -7.88
N VAL A 323 -8.31 19.30 -6.92
CA VAL A 323 -8.38 19.86 -5.56
C VAL A 323 -7.05 20.56 -5.22
N PRO A 324 -7.02 21.90 -5.18
CA PRO A 324 -5.92 22.62 -4.54
C PRO A 324 -6.05 22.50 -3.02
N PHE A 325 -5.35 21.53 -2.44
CA PHE A 325 -5.49 21.17 -1.04
C PHE A 325 -4.69 22.08 -0.11
N SER A 326 -3.40 22.26 -0.39
CA SER A 326 -2.48 23.11 0.36
C SER A 326 -1.65 23.99 -0.59
N GLN A 327 -0.81 24.88 -0.05
CA GLN A 327 0.15 25.62 -0.88
C GLN A 327 1.17 24.69 -1.55
N LEU A 328 1.54 23.60 -0.87
CA LEU A 328 2.52 22.63 -1.34
C LEU A 328 1.92 21.56 -2.25
N THR A 329 0.62 21.28 -2.17
CA THR A 329 0.03 20.10 -2.84
C THR A 329 -1.29 20.43 -3.53
N SER A 330 -1.35 20.10 -4.82
CA SER A 330 -2.60 19.99 -5.57
C SER A 330 -2.78 18.56 -6.09
N PHE A 331 -4.02 18.08 -6.08
CA PHE A 331 -4.40 16.74 -6.51
C PHE A 331 -5.32 16.81 -7.71
N THR A 332 -5.12 15.94 -8.69
CA THR A 332 -6.01 15.78 -9.84
C THR A 332 -6.29 14.30 -10.04
N GLY A 333 -7.56 13.91 -10.10
CA GLY A 333 -7.97 12.53 -10.40
C GLY A 333 -8.66 12.48 -11.75
N ILE A 334 -8.21 11.60 -12.64
CA ILE A 334 -8.72 11.45 -14.01
C ILE A 334 -9.10 10.00 -14.26
N ARG A 335 -10.40 9.73 -14.43
CA ARG A 335 -10.91 8.39 -14.70
C ARG A 335 -10.80 8.06 -16.19
N ALA A 336 -9.60 7.70 -16.63
CA ALA A 336 -9.27 7.31 -18.00
C ALA A 336 -8.11 6.29 -18.03
N GLN A 337 -7.86 5.68 -19.19
CA GLN A 337 -6.59 4.98 -19.42
C GLN A 337 -5.50 6.00 -19.71
N TYR A 338 -4.26 5.70 -19.30
CA TYR A 338 -3.16 6.66 -19.45
C TYR A 338 -2.85 6.98 -20.92
N GLN A 339 -2.95 5.98 -21.81
CA GLN A 339 -2.68 6.15 -23.23
C GLN A 339 -3.52 7.26 -23.89
N ASP A 340 -4.75 7.47 -23.42
CA ASP A 340 -5.69 8.43 -23.99
C ASP A 340 -5.40 9.87 -23.53
N VAL A 341 -4.69 10.01 -22.40
CA VAL A 341 -4.41 11.31 -21.76
C VAL A 341 -2.94 11.70 -21.83
N HIS A 342 -2.05 10.81 -22.30
CA HIS A 342 -0.60 11.01 -22.34
C HIS A 342 -0.21 12.33 -23.03
N GLU A 343 -0.81 12.62 -24.19
CA GLU A 343 -0.51 13.82 -24.97
C GLU A 343 -0.87 15.13 -24.24
N LEU A 344 -1.89 15.10 -23.37
CA LEU A 344 -2.37 16.28 -22.64
C LEU A 344 -1.37 16.80 -21.61
N PHE A 345 -0.38 15.99 -21.21
CA PHE A 345 0.61 16.35 -20.21
C PHE A 345 1.92 16.85 -20.80
N GLN A 346 2.07 16.86 -22.13
CA GLN A 346 3.27 17.39 -22.78
C GLN A 346 3.41 18.91 -22.56
N PRO A 347 4.65 19.44 -22.48
CA PRO A 347 5.92 18.73 -22.53
C PRO A 347 6.24 17.98 -21.22
N PHE A 348 6.94 16.86 -21.32
CA PHE A 348 7.47 16.14 -20.16
C PHE A 348 8.91 16.58 -19.88
N ASP A 349 9.24 16.79 -18.60
CA ASP A 349 10.57 17.13 -18.13
C ASP A 349 11.08 16.07 -17.12
N PRO A 350 12.11 15.29 -17.48
CA PRO A 350 12.72 14.28 -16.60
C PRO A 350 13.27 14.79 -15.26
N TYR A 351 13.40 16.10 -15.07
CA TYR A 351 13.92 16.71 -13.85
C TYR A 351 12.84 17.21 -12.89
N THR A 352 11.57 17.22 -13.32
CA THR A 352 10.43 17.66 -12.52
C THR A 352 9.26 16.66 -12.55
N ASP A 353 9.24 15.76 -13.53
CA ASP A 353 8.20 14.74 -13.69
C ASP A 353 8.67 13.34 -13.28
N VAL A 354 7.82 12.64 -12.52
CA VAL A 354 8.08 11.26 -12.10
C VAL A 354 6.80 10.42 -12.17
N PHE A 355 6.95 9.17 -12.63
CA PHE A 355 5.87 8.18 -12.68
C PHE A 355 5.97 7.19 -11.52
N PHE A 356 4.84 6.84 -10.94
CA PHE A 356 4.70 5.82 -9.90
C PHE A 356 3.58 4.84 -10.23
N ASN A 357 3.87 3.56 -10.12
CA ASN A 357 2.93 2.48 -10.40
C ASN A 357 2.89 1.53 -9.20
N PHE A 358 1.77 1.51 -8.50
CA PHE A 358 1.62 0.66 -7.32
C PHE A 358 1.03 -0.70 -7.70
N ALA A 359 1.83 -1.77 -7.56
CA ALA A 359 1.47 -3.14 -7.97
C ALA A 359 0.83 -3.20 -9.38
N PRO A 360 1.60 -2.84 -10.43
CA PRO A 360 1.08 -2.77 -11.80
C PRO A 360 0.71 -4.14 -12.37
N GLY A 361 1.32 -5.23 -11.87
CA GLY A 361 1.02 -6.60 -12.29
C GLY A 361 1.48 -6.90 -13.71
N PHE A 362 2.62 -6.34 -14.13
CA PHE A 362 3.15 -6.50 -15.50
C PHE A 362 3.25 -7.95 -15.95
N GLY A 363 3.75 -8.82 -15.08
CA GLY A 363 3.94 -10.24 -15.36
C GLY A 363 2.71 -11.10 -15.06
N MET A 364 1.59 -10.50 -14.65
CA MET A 364 0.33 -11.22 -14.47
C MET A 364 -0.30 -11.53 -15.84
N PRO A 365 -1.07 -12.63 -15.95
CA PRO A 365 -1.84 -12.88 -17.16
C PRO A 365 -2.88 -11.78 -17.36
N SER A 366 -3.05 -11.35 -18.60
CA SER A 366 -4.04 -10.35 -18.94
C SER A 366 -5.46 -10.91 -18.84
N PRO A 367 -6.37 -10.26 -18.11
CA PRO A 367 -7.78 -10.64 -18.08
C PRO A 367 -8.49 -10.35 -19.41
N THR A 368 -8.04 -9.37 -20.18
CA THR A 368 -8.67 -8.97 -21.46
C THR A 368 -8.06 -9.72 -22.65
N SER A 369 -6.77 -10.04 -22.59
CA SER A 369 -6.02 -10.69 -23.67
C SER A 369 -5.44 -12.04 -23.22
N PRO A 370 -6.20 -13.15 -23.35
CA PRO A 370 -5.76 -14.47 -22.91
C PRO A 370 -4.43 -14.89 -23.57
N GLY A 371 -3.49 -15.35 -22.75
CA GLY A 371 -2.18 -15.84 -23.22
C GLY A 371 -1.07 -14.78 -23.28
N LEU A 372 -1.41 -13.50 -23.08
CA LEU A 372 -0.42 -12.43 -22.93
C LEU A 372 -0.27 -12.03 -21.45
N ALA A 373 0.92 -11.53 -21.10
CA ALA A 373 1.12 -10.82 -19.84
C ALA A 373 0.54 -9.40 -19.95
N GLN A 374 0.12 -8.79 -18.84
CA GLN A 374 -0.50 -7.45 -18.85
C GLN A 374 0.40 -6.39 -19.48
N ILE A 375 1.73 -6.53 -19.33
CA ILE A 375 2.72 -5.66 -19.97
C ILE A 375 2.70 -5.71 -21.50
N ALA A 376 2.32 -6.84 -22.09
CA ALA A 376 2.26 -7.01 -23.55
C ALA A 376 0.84 -6.80 -24.11
N ALA A 377 -0.17 -6.71 -23.24
CA ALA A 377 -1.55 -6.59 -23.67
C ALA A 377 -1.85 -5.19 -24.23
N PRO A 378 -2.50 -5.10 -25.40
CA PRO A 378 -2.75 -3.82 -26.09
C PRO A 378 -3.75 -2.92 -25.36
N ASP A 379 -4.67 -3.50 -24.58
CA ASP A 379 -5.69 -2.75 -23.83
C ASP A 379 -5.24 -2.39 -22.40
N GLU A 380 -3.97 -2.65 -22.06
CA GLU A 380 -3.42 -2.48 -20.72
C GLU A 380 -2.08 -1.70 -20.74
N TRP A 381 -0.97 -2.36 -20.44
CA TRP A 381 0.33 -1.69 -20.29
C TRP A 381 1.17 -1.68 -21.57
N GLY A 382 0.82 -2.48 -22.57
CA GLY A 382 1.53 -2.59 -23.85
C GLY A 382 1.78 -1.25 -24.54
N PRO A 383 0.78 -0.37 -24.71
CA PRO A 383 1.00 0.96 -25.27
C PRO A 383 1.54 1.97 -24.26
N VAL A 384 1.24 1.80 -22.97
CA VAL A 384 1.57 2.76 -21.90
C VAL A 384 3.06 2.77 -21.56
N VAL A 385 3.68 1.60 -21.38
CA VAL A 385 5.10 1.54 -20.95
C VAL A 385 6.03 2.16 -21.99
N PRO A 386 5.92 1.86 -23.31
CA PRO A 386 6.72 2.53 -24.34
C PRO A 386 6.55 4.06 -24.34
N GLN A 387 5.32 4.56 -24.17
CA GLN A 387 5.05 6.01 -24.06
C GLN A 387 5.77 6.62 -22.85
N VAL A 388 5.72 5.97 -21.69
CA VAL A 388 6.43 6.45 -20.48
C VAL A 388 7.95 6.41 -20.69
N LEU A 389 8.49 5.34 -21.28
CA LEU A 389 9.93 5.24 -21.58
C LEU A 389 10.39 6.30 -22.61
N ALA A 390 9.52 6.70 -23.54
CA ALA A 390 9.81 7.77 -24.49
C ALA A 390 10.02 9.13 -23.80
N THR A 391 9.31 9.41 -22.70
CA THR A 391 9.45 10.66 -21.94
C THR A 391 10.81 10.83 -21.26
N LYS A 392 11.57 9.73 -21.10
CA LYS A 392 12.83 9.69 -20.32
C LYS A 392 12.67 10.11 -18.85
N CYS A 393 11.44 10.20 -18.33
CA CYS A 393 11.19 10.40 -16.91
C CYS A 393 11.44 9.10 -16.15
N MET A 394 11.69 9.21 -14.85
CA MET A 394 11.85 8.03 -13.99
C MET A 394 10.48 7.43 -13.71
N MET A 395 10.39 6.11 -13.76
CA MET A 395 9.19 5.33 -13.44
C MET A 395 9.53 4.37 -12.31
N PHE A 396 8.87 4.53 -11.16
CA PHE A 396 9.02 3.66 -10.01
C PHE A 396 7.83 2.73 -9.88
N LEU A 397 8.10 1.47 -9.57
CA LEU A 397 7.11 0.42 -9.50
C LEU A 397 7.24 -0.32 -8.18
N THR A 398 6.12 -0.81 -7.68
CA THR A 398 6.08 -1.56 -6.43
C THR A 398 5.42 -2.91 -6.63
N GLY A 399 5.71 -3.86 -5.74
CA GLY A 399 5.10 -5.19 -5.75
C GLY A 399 4.71 -5.62 -4.34
N PHE A 400 3.87 -6.64 -4.23
CA PHE A 400 3.33 -7.10 -2.94
C PHE A 400 4.04 -8.36 -2.40
N SER A 401 4.94 -8.97 -3.18
CA SER A 401 5.78 -10.07 -2.75
C SER A 401 7.08 -10.17 -3.55
N PRO A 402 8.12 -10.87 -3.05
CA PRO A 402 9.35 -11.11 -3.82
C PRO A 402 9.09 -11.80 -5.16
N ALA A 403 8.22 -12.81 -5.17
CA ALA A 403 7.89 -13.58 -6.38
C ALA A 403 7.12 -12.73 -7.41
N ASP A 404 6.30 -11.79 -6.94
CA ASP A 404 5.57 -10.83 -7.78
C ASP A 404 6.54 -9.85 -8.45
N VAL A 405 7.44 -9.23 -7.66
CA VAL A 405 8.48 -8.33 -8.20
C VAL A 405 9.37 -9.05 -9.21
N GLU A 406 9.80 -10.27 -8.91
CA GLU A 406 10.62 -11.05 -9.84
C GLU A 406 9.88 -11.38 -11.14
N ARG A 407 8.59 -11.72 -11.05
CA ARG A 407 7.76 -11.97 -12.23
C ARG A 407 7.59 -10.72 -13.09
N ASP A 408 7.30 -9.58 -12.47
CA ASP A 408 7.16 -8.30 -13.16
C ASP A 408 8.46 -7.89 -13.85
N VAL A 409 9.61 -8.03 -13.18
CA VAL A 409 10.92 -7.71 -13.77
C VAL A 409 11.24 -8.63 -14.95
N ARG A 410 11.01 -9.94 -14.83
CA ARG A 410 11.21 -10.89 -15.93
C ARG A 410 10.28 -10.62 -17.11
N SER A 411 9.08 -10.09 -16.86
CA SER A 411 8.13 -9.78 -17.92
C SER A 411 8.54 -8.61 -18.80
N LEU A 412 9.52 -7.80 -18.38
CA LEU A 412 10.09 -6.73 -19.22
C LEU A 412 10.88 -7.29 -20.42
N ASP A 413 11.45 -8.48 -20.27
CA ASP A 413 12.23 -9.13 -21.30
C ASP A 413 11.31 -9.75 -22.36
N GLY A 414 11.62 -9.52 -23.64
CA GLY A 414 10.86 -10.09 -24.76
C GLY A 414 9.58 -9.35 -25.14
N VAL A 415 9.31 -8.19 -24.54
CA VAL A 415 8.20 -7.30 -24.93
C VAL A 415 8.70 -6.25 -25.93
N ASP A 416 8.04 -6.17 -27.08
CA ASP A 416 8.36 -5.19 -28.12
C ASP A 416 8.19 -3.75 -27.61
N GLY A 417 9.19 -2.90 -27.86
CA GLY A 417 9.20 -1.50 -27.41
C GLY A 417 9.55 -1.28 -25.95
N VAL A 418 9.72 -2.33 -25.15
CA VAL A 418 10.19 -2.26 -23.76
C VAL A 418 11.56 -2.93 -23.64
N SER A 419 11.69 -4.15 -24.15
CA SER A 419 12.90 -4.95 -24.04
C SER A 419 14.11 -4.22 -24.62
N GLY A 420 15.10 -3.94 -23.77
CA GLY A 420 16.34 -3.25 -24.16
C GLY A 420 16.24 -1.73 -24.31
N GLU A 421 15.07 -1.12 -24.15
CA GLU A 421 14.85 0.34 -24.27
C GLU A 421 14.85 1.09 -22.93
N PHE A 422 15.10 0.40 -21.81
CA PHE A 422 15.19 0.99 -20.48
C PHE A 422 16.52 0.70 -19.77
N ASP A 423 16.84 1.57 -18.82
CA ASP A 423 17.88 1.39 -17.80
C ASP A 423 17.23 1.29 -16.42
N PHE A 424 17.77 0.43 -15.56
CA PHE A 424 17.38 0.41 -14.16
C PHE A 424 17.89 1.68 -13.47
N VAL A 425 17.00 2.40 -12.80
CA VAL A 425 17.31 3.52 -11.90
C VAL A 425 17.44 3.00 -10.47
N LEU A 426 16.55 2.08 -10.09
CA LEU A 426 16.50 1.47 -8.78
C LEU A 426 16.37 -0.04 -8.92
N SER A 427 17.29 -0.78 -8.30
CA SER A 427 17.30 -2.22 -8.33
C SER A 427 16.12 -2.80 -7.54
N PRO A 428 15.55 -3.94 -8.00
CA PRO A 428 14.52 -4.66 -7.26
C PRO A 428 14.94 -5.07 -5.87
N GLY A 429 14.01 -4.95 -4.92
CA GLY A 429 14.16 -5.40 -3.55
C GLY A 429 13.16 -4.74 -2.61
N GLU A 430 13.33 -4.98 -1.31
CA GLU A 430 12.41 -4.52 -0.27
C GLU A 430 12.28 -2.99 -0.22
N ASN A 431 11.07 -2.53 0.05
CA ASN A 431 10.71 -1.14 0.25
C ASN A 431 10.79 -0.80 1.76
N PRO A 432 11.64 0.16 2.17
CA PRO A 432 11.73 0.60 3.57
C PRO A 432 10.40 1.11 4.16
N PHE A 433 9.48 1.57 3.29
CA PHE A 433 8.16 2.10 3.66
C PHE A 433 7.02 1.22 3.14
N GLY A 434 7.25 -0.10 3.00
CA GLY A 434 6.20 -1.07 2.73
C GLY A 434 5.21 -1.18 3.89
N SER A 435 4.00 -1.66 3.61
CA SER A 435 2.97 -1.86 4.64
C SER A 435 3.36 -3.02 5.57
N GLU A 436 3.35 -2.79 6.89
CA GLU A 436 3.53 -3.89 7.87
C GLU A 436 2.23 -4.71 8.04
N LYS A 437 1.06 -4.14 7.70
CA LYS A 437 -0.25 -4.82 7.75
C LYS A 437 -0.38 -5.91 6.69
N TRP A 438 -0.87 -7.09 7.11
CA TRP A 438 -1.22 -8.18 6.21
C TRP A 438 -2.56 -7.96 5.52
N GLU A 439 -2.60 -8.22 4.22
CA GLU A 439 -3.83 -8.35 3.45
C GLU A 439 -4.02 -9.81 3.03
N VAL A 440 -5.19 -10.34 3.35
CA VAL A 440 -5.57 -11.71 3.06
C VAL A 440 -6.53 -11.70 1.89
N ASN A 441 -6.29 -12.57 0.91
CA ASN A 441 -7.19 -12.75 -0.22
C ASN A 441 -8.42 -13.56 0.22
N ASP A 442 -9.62 -13.06 -0.10
CA ASP A 442 -10.88 -13.71 0.25
C ASP A 442 -11.14 -14.99 -0.58
N PHE A 443 -10.53 -15.12 -1.76
CA PHE A 443 -10.62 -16.33 -2.60
C PHE A 443 -9.73 -17.47 -2.12
N ASP A 444 -8.63 -17.15 -1.43
CA ASP A 444 -7.72 -18.14 -0.86
C ASP A 444 -6.98 -17.52 0.34
N PRO A 445 -7.39 -17.86 1.58
CA PRO A 445 -6.77 -17.33 2.80
C PRO A 445 -5.28 -17.67 2.95
N ARG A 446 -4.73 -18.60 2.15
CA ARG A 446 -3.29 -18.90 2.13
C ARG A 446 -2.49 -17.84 1.41
N VAL A 447 -3.13 -17.08 0.52
CA VAL A 447 -2.52 -15.98 -0.22
C VAL A 447 -2.62 -14.73 0.65
N ILE A 448 -1.57 -14.54 1.45
CA ILE A 448 -1.41 -13.39 2.34
C ILE A 448 -0.26 -12.55 1.82
N ILE A 449 -0.52 -11.27 1.60
CA ILE A 449 0.42 -10.33 0.99
C ILE A 449 0.69 -9.15 1.91
N LYS A 450 1.86 -8.54 1.75
CA LYS A 450 2.14 -7.20 2.28
C LYS A 450 2.04 -6.22 1.13
N PRO A 451 1.04 -5.32 1.12
CA PRO A 451 0.95 -4.30 0.10
C PRO A 451 2.23 -3.49 0.04
N ASN A 452 2.71 -3.22 -1.18
CA ASN A 452 3.86 -2.35 -1.40
C ASN A 452 5.17 -2.84 -0.72
N TRP A 453 5.35 -4.15 -0.62
CA TRP A 453 6.53 -4.79 -0.04
C TRP A 453 7.83 -4.47 -0.77
N GLY A 454 7.81 -4.48 -2.11
CA GLY A 454 9.00 -4.28 -2.94
C GLY A 454 8.92 -2.98 -3.73
N ILE A 455 10.07 -2.42 -4.07
CA ILE A 455 10.19 -1.22 -4.91
C ILE A 455 11.37 -1.33 -5.86
N TRP A 456 11.18 -0.86 -7.09
CA TRP A 456 12.18 -0.81 -8.15
C TRP A 456 11.85 0.33 -9.11
N GLY A 457 12.75 0.61 -10.05
CA GLY A 457 12.54 1.72 -10.96
C GLY A 457 13.35 1.63 -12.24
N ILE A 458 12.74 2.11 -13.30
CA ILE A 458 13.29 2.10 -14.66
C ILE A 458 13.14 3.48 -15.29
N ARG A 459 13.92 3.71 -16.34
CA ARG A 459 13.89 4.92 -17.15
C ARG A 459 14.20 4.55 -18.58
N GLY A 460 13.58 5.23 -19.56
CA GLY A 460 13.95 5.01 -20.95
C GLY A 460 15.39 5.44 -21.26
N LYS A 461 16.11 4.66 -22.07
CA LYS A 461 17.51 4.91 -22.42
C LYS A 461 17.70 6.26 -23.09
N ARG A 462 18.76 6.97 -22.74
CA ARG A 462 19.29 8.08 -23.55
C ARG A 462 20.23 7.50 -24.59
N ARG A 463 19.91 7.66 -25.87
CA ARG A 463 20.85 7.38 -26.96
C ARG A 463 21.77 8.58 -27.04
N ASP A 464 22.83 8.58 -26.24
CA ASP A 464 23.90 9.56 -26.40
C ASP A 464 24.56 9.26 -27.75
N ILE A 465 24.37 10.14 -28.73
CA ILE A 465 25.13 10.09 -29.98
C ILE A 465 26.57 10.43 -29.59
N GLN A 466 27.39 9.40 -29.35
CA GLN A 466 28.83 9.59 -29.40
C GLN A 466 29.17 9.88 -30.85
N GLU A 467 29.15 11.16 -31.24
CA GLU A 467 29.87 11.60 -32.43
C GLU A 467 31.32 11.18 -32.21
N GLY A 468 31.71 10.11 -32.90
CA GLY A 468 33.05 9.55 -32.80
C GLY A 468 34.04 10.65 -33.15
N PHE A 469 34.78 11.12 -32.16
CA PHE A 469 36.03 11.82 -32.42
C PHE A 469 36.95 10.80 -33.10
N VAL A 470 36.94 10.81 -34.43
CA VAL A 470 37.99 10.19 -35.24
C VAL A 470 39.26 10.98 -34.92
N PHE A 471 40.09 10.43 -34.05
CA PHE A 471 41.48 10.87 -33.94
C PHE A 471 42.14 10.58 -35.29
N SER A 472 42.26 11.60 -36.14
CA SER A 472 43.22 11.59 -37.22
C SER A 472 44.61 11.71 -36.60
N LEU A 473 45.37 10.60 -36.66
CA LEU A 473 46.79 10.55 -36.33
C LEU A 473 47.62 11.46 -37.24
#